data_AF-A0A7Z9GA12-F1
#
_entry.id   AF-A0A7Z9GA12-F1
#
_cell.length_a   1.000
_cell.length_b   1.000
_cell.length_c   1.000
_cell.angle_alpha   90.00
_cell.angle_beta   90.00
_cell.angle_gamma   90.00
#
_symmetry.space_group_name_H-M   'P 1'
#
loop_
_entity.id
_entity.type
_entity.pdbx_description
1 polymer ?
#
loop_
_entity_poly.entity_id
_entity_poly.type
_entity_poly.pdbx_seq_one_letter_code
_entity_poly.pdbx_strand_id
1 'polypeptide(L)'
;MPKQRSELTVFSAWLCYSAPMYRVNAFIVVVAVLFLTPQEAQGYAMRIHTELTDRSLPDDSWLLKQGTLSGVSITDLNQFRQWLYSQFNTQLKGELKTRFKKRYPTENSFDALAFREFLSLNSAPRRRIFGIDRIEARWQINARKFLARSSADFDVDGRNQERLVYDRRTGRAKRSNGQPIPFDPSTLNMGRLKGLSSQAHAHYGLPIGLDFSDDPDVLKEDPKRFLIKTGFPDGPVLAMAADMSQMHTDLAMLAHLWGGGASRYLTLAFAGHAFHFTQDVGNQIHTVQVGSFGFFLDAKIQYWWRALITAGGYLTSLKPWTAVGVGILRNHHVLIEQLTRLRFEEALGGHPTSPAIADVVLRLGQDDAEFSKILDKALQNMVPGTFASVITQALIEKSAPEGPTAYELMRDVGCGRISRYGFKVPDDNDKQKIDLDLLLCLETDEDEARLESLYVLQATAFLRVVTALRRYDRELARYLTENKAAGAIPQILNRFAVARLDMLDGAEQRRAKYLENPPQQSAATLKAPSWLIGELLVLLLLAAVIGWRRRRAQALTSAP
;
A
#
# COMPACT_ATOMS: atom_id res chain seq x y z
N MET A 1 -85.63 9.86 -8.07
CA MET A 1 -85.18 10.71 -6.95
C MET A 1 -83.85 10.18 -6.43
N PRO A 2 -82.85 11.02 -6.12
CA PRO A 2 -81.94 11.54 -7.14
C PRO A 2 -80.50 11.03 -7.02
N LYS A 3 -79.83 11.03 -8.17
CA LYS A 3 -78.38 11.11 -8.35
C LYS A 3 -77.90 12.47 -7.84
N GLN A 4 -76.81 12.50 -7.07
CA GLN A 4 -75.99 13.69 -6.91
C GLN A 4 -74.54 13.34 -7.26
N ARG A 5 -74.16 13.74 -8.47
CA ARG A 5 -72.78 14.09 -8.85
C ARG A 5 -72.49 15.44 -8.21
N SER A 6 -71.28 15.65 -7.68
CA SER A 6 -70.50 16.88 -7.92
C SER A 6 -69.13 16.83 -7.23
N GLU A 7 -68.13 17.31 -7.98
CA GLU A 7 -66.86 17.91 -7.50
C GLU A 7 -65.67 16.98 -7.19
N LEU A 8 -65.27 16.20 -8.19
CA LEU A 8 -63.91 15.65 -8.31
C LEU A 8 -63.24 16.26 -9.55
N THR A 9 -63.18 17.59 -9.58
CA THR A 9 -62.42 18.41 -10.54
C THR A 9 -62.37 19.81 -9.96
N VAL A 10 -61.19 20.25 -9.49
CA VAL A 10 -60.70 21.65 -9.41
C VAL A 10 -59.53 21.79 -8.41
N PHE A 11 -59.29 20.85 -7.48
CA PHE A 11 -58.15 20.96 -6.54
C PHE A 11 -56.79 20.42 -7.07
N SER A 12 -56.70 20.13 -8.38
CA SER A 12 -55.50 19.61 -9.04
C SER A 12 -54.79 20.62 -9.96
N ALA A 13 -55.20 21.90 -9.98
CA ALA A 13 -54.67 22.88 -10.94
C ALA A 13 -53.89 24.09 -10.35
N TRP A 14 -53.71 24.19 -9.03
CA TRP A 14 -53.07 25.39 -8.43
C TRP A 14 -51.82 25.17 -7.56
N LEU A 15 -51.35 23.92 -7.40
CA LEU A 15 -50.10 23.63 -6.68
C LEU A 15 -48.93 23.20 -7.60
N CYS A 16 -49.11 23.26 -8.93
CA CYS A 16 -48.07 22.90 -9.90
C CYS A 16 -47.27 24.09 -10.50
N TYR A 17 -47.49 25.32 -10.03
CA TYR A 17 -46.80 26.49 -10.57
C TYR A 17 -46.23 27.38 -9.46
N SER A 18 -45.21 26.88 -8.74
CA SER A 18 -44.13 27.66 -8.07
C SER A 18 -43.50 26.95 -6.85
N ALA A 19 -42.95 25.73 -7.00
CA ALA A 19 -42.08 25.17 -5.95
C ALA A 19 -41.03 24.08 -6.35
N PRO A 20 -40.42 24.03 -7.55
CA PRO A 20 -39.39 23.02 -7.79
C PRO A 20 -38.00 23.39 -7.25
N MET A 21 -37.71 24.67 -6.94
CA MET A 21 -36.33 25.08 -6.60
C MET A 21 -35.90 24.87 -5.15
N TYR A 22 -36.81 24.78 -4.17
CA TYR A 22 -36.41 24.65 -2.76
C TYR A 22 -36.27 23.19 -2.28
N ARG A 23 -36.93 22.22 -2.94
CA ARG A 23 -36.78 20.79 -2.60
C ARG A 23 -35.52 20.17 -3.20
N VAL A 24 -35.06 20.65 -4.34
CA VAL A 24 -33.80 20.21 -4.98
C VAL A 24 -32.59 20.69 -4.15
N ASN A 25 -32.65 21.89 -3.58
CA ASN A 25 -31.54 22.42 -2.77
C ASN A 25 -31.43 21.74 -1.39
N ALA A 26 -32.54 21.40 -0.73
CA ALA A 26 -32.48 20.64 0.53
C ALA A 26 -31.96 19.21 0.33
N PHE A 27 -32.33 18.55 -0.77
CA PHE A 27 -31.82 17.22 -1.11
C PHE A 27 -30.33 17.27 -1.49
N ILE A 28 -29.89 18.28 -2.25
CA ILE A 28 -28.48 18.50 -2.58
C ILE A 28 -27.64 18.85 -1.33
N VAL A 29 -28.18 19.58 -0.36
CA VAL A 29 -27.47 19.91 0.89
C VAL A 29 -27.38 18.70 1.82
N VAL A 30 -28.43 17.88 1.96
CA VAL A 30 -28.38 16.65 2.76
C VAL A 30 -27.47 15.59 2.11
N VAL A 31 -27.48 15.49 0.78
CA VAL A 31 -26.53 14.67 0.02
C VAL A 31 -25.11 15.22 0.20
N ALA A 32 -24.87 16.51 0.01
CA ALA A 32 -23.55 17.12 0.20
C ALA A 32 -23.01 16.95 1.63
N VAL A 33 -23.85 17.02 2.67
CA VAL A 33 -23.45 16.78 4.07
C VAL A 33 -23.14 15.30 4.34
N LEU A 34 -23.83 14.36 3.70
CA LEU A 34 -23.48 12.93 3.75
C LEU A 34 -22.17 12.61 2.98
N PHE A 35 -21.85 13.38 1.93
CA PHE A 35 -20.61 13.28 1.15
C PHE A 35 -19.43 14.07 1.74
N LEU A 36 -19.64 14.87 2.80
CA LEU A 36 -18.58 15.60 3.52
C LEU A 36 -18.00 14.83 4.70
N THR A 37 -18.46 13.59 4.95
CA THR A 37 -17.73 12.70 5.86
C THR A 37 -16.47 12.18 5.15
N PRO A 38 -15.25 12.47 5.65
CA PRO A 38 -14.06 11.85 5.10
C PRO A 38 -14.15 10.35 5.36
N GLN A 39 -14.50 9.58 4.33
CA GLN A 39 -14.47 8.13 4.42
C GLN A 39 -13.01 7.69 4.60
N GLU A 40 -12.77 6.86 5.62
CA GLU A 40 -11.50 6.18 5.82
C GLU A 40 -11.30 5.23 4.63
N ALA A 41 -10.22 5.41 3.87
CA ALA A 41 -9.82 4.44 2.86
C ALA A 41 -9.30 3.20 3.60
N GLN A 42 -9.95 2.07 3.38
CA GLN A 42 -9.54 0.75 3.86
C GLN A 42 -8.50 0.17 2.90
N GLY A 43 -7.43 -0.43 3.42
CA GLY A 43 -6.41 -1.09 2.62
C GLY A 43 -6.90 -2.40 2.01
N TYR A 44 -6.12 -2.94 1.07
CA TYR A 44 -6.42 -4.17 0.34
C TYR A 44 -6.38 -5.38 1.27
N ALA A 45 -7.21 -6.39 1.00
CA ALA A 45 -7.06 -7.72 1.59
C ALA A 45 -6.91 -7.80 3.12
N MET A 46 -7.49 -6.85 3.86
CA MET A 46 -7.50 -6.85 5.34
C MET A 46 -7.86 -8.21 5.93
N ARG A 47 -8.79 -8.94 5.29
CA ARG A 47 -9.23 -10.25 5.74
C ARG A 47 -8.13 -11.31 5.64
N ILE A 48 -7.31 -11.29 4.59
CA ILE A 48 -6.14 -12.19 4.47
C ILE A 48 -5.20 -11.95 5.65
N HIS A 49 -4.83 -10.69 5.94
CA HIS A 49 -3.96 -10.37 7.09
C HIS A 49 -4.51 -10.94 8.41
N THR A 50 -5.80 -10.74 8.66
CA THR A 50 -6.44 -11.27 9.88
C THR A 50 -6.45 -12.79 9.93
N GLU A 51 -6.78 -13.48 8.84
CA GLU A 51 -6.93 -14.94 8.81
C GLU A 51 -5.58 -15.67 8.85
N LEU A 52 -4.56 -15.14 8.17
CA LEU A 52 -3.20 -15.67 8.26
C LEU A 52 -2.68 -15.59 9.70
N THR A 53 -2.87 -14.44 10.37
CA THR A 53 -2.49 -14.30 11.78
C THR A 53 -3.31 -15.22 12.68
N ASP A 54 -4.64 -15.24 12.54
CA ASP A 54 -5.56 -16.00 13.38
C ASP A 54 -5.28 -17.51 13.34
N ARG A 55 -4.83 -18.03 12.20
CA ARG A 55 -4.63 -19.47 11.97
C ARG A 55 -3.17 -19.94 12.11
N SER A 56 -2.20 -19.02 12.05
CA SER A 56 -0.77 -19.37 12.08
C SER A 56 -0.28 -19.90 13.43
N LEU A 57 -0.67 -19.25 14.53
CA LEU A 57 -0.11 -19.53 15.85
C LEU A 57 -0.84 -20.65 16.57
N PRO A 58 -0.14 -21.61 17.22
CA PRO A 58 -0.77 -22.62 18.05
C PRO A 58 -1.33 -21.98 19.34
N ASP A 59 -2.30 -22.64 19.99
CA ASP A 59 -2.97 -22.10 21.20
C ASP A 59 -2.02 -21.87 22.38
N ASP A 60 -0.92 -22.61 22.45
CA ASP A 60 0.12 -22.51 23.48
C ASP A 60 1.24 -21.50 23.14
N SER A 61 1.15 -20.81 21.99
CA SER A 61 2.09 -19.77 21.57
C SER A 61 2.22 -18.65 22.59
N TRP A 62 3.42 -18.05 22.67
CA TRP A 62 3.73 -17.07 23.71
C TRP A 62 2.86 -15.82 23.62
N LEU A 63 2.57 -15.36 22.41
CA LEU A 63 1.65 -14.26 22.14
C LEU A 63 0.18 -14.59 22.52
N LEU A 64 -0.20 -15.85 22.73
CA LEU A 64 -1.58 -16.24 23.04
C LEU A 64 -1.80 -16.78 24.47
N LYS A 65 -0.74 -17.06 25.24
CA LYS A 65 -0.80 -17.64 26.61
C LYS A 65 -1.77 -16.96 27.59
N GLN A 66 -2.06 -15.67 27.42
CA GLN A 66 -3.07 -14.95 28.21
C GLN A 66 -4.27 -14.67 27.32
N GLY A 67 -5.26 -15.56 27.35
CA GLY A 67 -6.32 -15.65 26.34
C GLY A 67 -7.28 -14.45 26.26
N THR A 68 -7.32 -13.58 27.26
CA THR A 68 -8.20 -12.39 27.29
C THR A 68 -7.43 -11.16 27.76
N LEU A 69 -7.65 -10.04 27.07
CA LEU A 69 -7.08 -8.73 27.39
C LEU A 69 -8.07 -7.90 28.20
N SER A 70 -7.57 -7.17 29.19
CA SER A 70 -8.32 -6.12 29.86
C SER A 70 -8.49 -4.91 28.95
N GLY A 71 -9.58 -4.16 29.15
CA GLY A 71 -9.79 -2.88 28.48
C GLY A 71 -8.64 -1.89 28.78
N VAL A 72 -8.27 -1.12 27.77
CA VAL A 72 -7.25 -0.07 27.86
C VAL A 72 -7.87 1.31 27.61
N SER A 73 -7.21 2.35 28.09
CA SER A 73 -7.58 3.75 27.90
C SER A 73 -6.51 4.54 27.14
N ILE A 74 -6.86 5.74 26.68
CA ILE A 74 -5.89 6.69 26.12
C ILE A 74 -4.84 7.10 27.18
N THR A 75 -5.22 7.11 28.46
CA THR A 75 -4.29 7.37 29.56
C THR A 75 -3.20 6.31 29.61
N ASP A 76 -3.52 5.05 29.38
CA ASP A 76 -2.51 3.97 29.37
C ASP A 76 -1.53 4.12 28.20
N LEU A 77 -2.01 4.52 27.01
CA LEU A 77 -1.14 4.83 25.87
C LEU A 77 -0.21 6.01 26.17
N ASN A 78 -0.71 7.02 26.86
CA ASN A 78 0.10 8.16 27.31
C ASN A 78 1.15 7.72 28.33
N GLN A 79 0.81 6.87 29.31
CA GLN A 79 1.75 6.37 30.31
C GLN A 79 2.88 5.57 29.66
N PHE A 80 2.58 4.70 28.67
CA PHE A 80 3.62 3.99 27.92
C PHE A 80 4.56 4.97 27.20
N ARG A 81 4.01 5.98 26.53
CA ARG A 81 4.80 6.99 25.81
C ARG A 81 5.69 7.80 26.76
N GLN A 82 5.16 8.20 27.92
CA GLN A 82 5.92 8.92 28.96
C GLN A 82 7.03 8.05 29.54
N TRP A 83 6.73 6.77 29.81
CA TRP A 83 7.73 5.80 30.22
C TRP A 83 8.83 5.66 29.17
N LEU A 84 8.47 5.52 27.89
CA LEU A 84 9.42 5.40 26.78
C LEU A 84 10.31 6.65 26.68
N TYR A 85 9.74 7.85 26.78
CA TYR A 85 10.51 9.09 26.84
C TYR A 85 11.49 9.12 28.02
N SER A 86 11.04 8.71 29.21
CA SER A 86 11.88 8.61 30.40
C SER A 86 13.04 7.63 30.18
N GLN A 87 12.77 6.49 29.54
CA GLN A 87 13.81 5.54 29.17
C GLN A 87 14.80 6.13 28.15
N PHE A 88 14.35 6.84 27.11
CA PHE A 88 15.26 7.52 26.20
C PHE A 88 16.13 8.56 26.92
N ASN A 89 15.55 9.32 27.85
CA ASN A 89 16.25 10.35 28.59
C ASN A 89 17.31 9.77 29.56
N THR A 90 17.07 8.58 30.11
CA THR A 90 17.95 7.94 31.09
C THR A 90 18.97 6.99 30.47
N GLN A 91 18.58 6.21 29.47
CA GLN A 91 19.37 5.11 28.92
C GLN A 91 20.21 5.51 27.70
N LEU A 92 19.76 6.46 26.87
CA LEU A 92 20.57 6.92 25.73
C LEU A 92 21.79 7.69 26.23
N LYS A 93 22.91 7.58 25.50
CA LYS A 93 24.18 8.22 25.85
C LYS A 93 24.78 8.95 24.66
N GLY A 94 25.70 9.88 24.95
CA GLY A 94 26.48 10.60 23.95
C GLY A 94 25.61 11.32 22.91
N GLU A 95 26.06 11.25 21.66
CA GLU A 95 25.42 11.95 20.53
C GLU A 95 23.97 11.55 20.31
N LEU A 96 23.63 10.28 20.57
CA LEU A 96 22.26 9.78 20.38
C LEU A 96 21.27 10.47 21.34
N LYS A 97 21.68 10.68 22.60
CA LYS A 97 20.89 11.47 23.56
C LYS A 97 20.78 12.93 23.15
N THR A 98 21.88 13.53 22.66
CA THR A 98 21.88 14.91 22.17
C THR A 98 20.90 15.09 21.01
N ARG A 99 20.95 14.22 20.00
CA ARG A 99 20.02 14.20 18.85
C ARG A 99 18.57 14.04 19.29
N PHE A 100 18.30 13.09 20.20
CA PHE A 100 16.96 12.89 20.75
C PHE A 100 16.44 14.14 21.47
N LYS A 101 17.23 14.71 22.39
CA LYS A 101 16.83 15.88 23.19
C LYS A 101 16.74 17.17 22.38
N LYS A 102 17.48 17.28 21.27
CA LYS A 102 17.34 18.38 20.32
C LYS A 102 15.95 18.39 19.67
N ARG A 103 15.42 17.22 19.33
CA ARG A 103 14.08 17.05 18.75
C ARG A 103 12.97 17.12 19.80
N TYR A 104 13.21 16.48 20.95
CA TYR A 104 12.24 16.31 22.02
C TYR A 104 12.84 16.75 23.37
N PRO A 105 12.94 18.06 23.63
CA PRO A 105 13.62 18.58 24.82
C PRO A 105 12.92 18.22 26.13
N THR A 106 11.60 18.08 26.11
CA THR A 106 10.76 17.79 27.27
C THR A 106 9.83 16.60 27.02
N GLU A 107 9.32 15.98 28.08
CA GLU A 107 8.35 14.90 27.94
C GLU A 107 7.11 15.36 27.16
N ASN A 108 6.62 16.57 27.43
CA ASN A 108 5.49 17.17 26.74
C ASN A 108 5.74 17.39 25.24
N SER A 109 7.00 17.55 24.81
CA SER A 109 7.35 17.65 23.39
C SER A 109 7.30 16.29 22.66
N PHE A 110 7.28 15.18 23.40
CA PHE A 110 7.10 13.82 22.87
C PHE A 110 5.64 13.36 23.05
N ASP A 111 4.72 14.16 22.54
CA ASP A 111 3.29 13.85 22.50
C ASP A 111 2.94 12.77 21.45
N ALA A 112 1.66 12.41 21.34
CA ALA A 112 1.23 11.38 20.37
C ALA A 112 1.57 11.76 18.92
N LEU A 113 1.50 13.04 18.55
CA LEU A 113 1.87 13.48 17.20
C LEU A 113 3.37 13.31 16.96
N ALA A 114 4.21 13.75 17.90
CA ALA A 114 5.65 13.59 17.86
C ALA A 114 6.05 12.12 17.82
N PHE A 115 5.35 11.25 18.55
CA PHE A 115 5.62 9.82 18.52
C PHE A 115 5.27 9.19 17.16
N ARG A 116 4.17 9.61 16.51
CA ARG A 116 3.87 9.20 15.13
C ARG A 116 4.94 9.65 14.14
N GLU A 117 5.38 10.90 14.25
CA GLU A 117 6.47 11.43 13.41
C GLU A 117 7.77 10.66 13.64
N PHE A 118 8.09 10.33 14.90
CA PHE A 118 9.25 9.53 15.27
C PHE A 118 9.26 8.15 14.60
N LEU A 119 8.06 7.56 14.43
CA LEU A 119 7.87 6.29 13.72
C LEU A 119 7.74 6.45 12.20
N SER A 120 7.88 7.67 11.67
CA SER A 120 7.63 8.00 10.25
C SER A 120 6.21 7.64 9.78
N LEU A 121 5.23 7.72 10.68
CA LEU A 121 3.82 7.48 10.41
C LEU A 121 3.10 8.78 10.00
N ASN A 122 1.84 8.66 9.58
CA ASN A 122 1.00 9.80 9.20
C ASN A 122 0.84 10.79 10.36
N SER A 123 1.37 11.99 10.18
CA SER A 123 1.35 13.09 11.14
C SER A 123 0.20 14.08 10.95
N ALA A 124 -0.81 13.72 10.14
CA ALA A 124 -2.01 14.53 10.02
C ALA A 124 -2.76 14.63 11.37
N PRO A 125 -3.11 15.84 11.85
CA PRO A 125 -3.78 16.00 13.15
C PRO A 125 -5.12 15.26 13.26
N ARG A 126 -5.83 15.11 12.13
CA ARG A 126 -7.12 14.40 12.03
C ARG A 126 -7.01 12.88 12.09
N ARG A 127 -5.81 12.31 11.93
CA ARG A 127 -5.61 10.86 11.95
C ARG A 127 -5.40 10.41 13.38
N ARG A 128 -5.88 9.21 13.70
CA ARG A 128 -5.70 8.54 14.99
C ARG A 128 -5.22 7.12 14.71
N ILE A 129 -4.15 6.69 15.36
CA ILE A 129 -3.41 5.47 15.08
C ILE A 129 -3.58 4.47 16.23
N PHE A 130 -4.00 3.25 15.91
CA PHE A 130 -4.15 2.18 16.91
C PHE A 130 -2.83 1.89 17.62
N GLY A 131 -2.86 1.88 18.96
CA GLY A 131 -1.68 1.68 19.81
C GLY A 131 -0.87 2.96 20.10
N ILE A 132 -1.25 4.11 19.52
CA ILE A 132 -0.59 5.41 19.79
C ILE A 132 -1.57 6.44 20.36
N ASP A 133 -2.63 6.76 19.63
CA ASP A 133 -3.68 7.71 20.04
C ASP A 133 -5.09 7.26 19.66
N ARG A 134 -5.22 5.97 19.33
CA ARG A 134 -6.48 5.23 19.14
C ARG A 134 -6.37 3.90 19.88
N ILE A 135 -7.47 3.50 20.51
CA ILE A 135 -7.64 2.20 21.17
C ILE A 135 -8.84 1.48 20.56
N GLU A 136 -8.89 0.16 20.74
CA GLU A 136 -10.14 -0.57 20.57
C GLU A 136 -11.01 -0.40 21.82
N ALA A 137 -12.25 0.07 21.64
CA ALA A 137 -13.14 0.45 22.75
C ALA A 137 -13.80 -0.75 23.48
N ARG A 138 -13.25 -1.96 23.36
CA ARG A 138 -13.84 -3.19 23.91
C ARG A 138 -13.18 -3.58 25.23
N TRP A 139 -14.00 -3.90 26.23
CA TRP A 139 -13.57 -4.10 27.60
C TRP A 139 -13.00 -5.48 27.91
N GLN A 140 -13.19 -6.45 27.01
CA GLN A 140 -12.55 -7.76 27.03
C GLN A 140 -12.40 -8.27 25.60
N ILE A 141 -11.17 -8.60 25.20
CA ILE A 141 -10.89 -9.05 23.83
C ILE A 141 -10.07 -10.33 23.90
N ASN A 142 -10.46 -11.34 23.14
CA ASN A 142 -9.67 -12.54 22.98
C ASN A 142 -8.32 -12.19 22.34
N ALA A 143 -7.21 -12.64 22.92
CA ALA A 143 -5.86 -12.26 22.50
C ALA A 143 -5.54 -12.66 21.05
N ARG A 144 -6.01 -13.84 20.59
CA ARG A 144 -5.84 -14.29 19.21
C ARG A 144 -6.55 -13.37 18.23
N LYS A 145 -7.84 -13.09 18.49
CA LYS A 145 -8.65 -12.19 17.65
C LYS A 145 -8.11 -10.77 17.67
N PHE A 146 -7.60 -10.30 18.81
CA PHE A 146 -6.97 -8.99 18.91
C PHE A 146 -5.69 -8.91 18.08
N LEU A 147 -4.75 -9.85 18.26
CA LEU A 147 -3.51 -9.92 17.47
C LEU A 147 -3.80 -9.99 15.97
N ALA A 148 -4.74 -10.85 15.58
CA ALA A 148 -5.21 -10.97 14.19
C ALA A 148 -5.75 -9.64 13.67
N ARG A 149 -6.64 -8.98 14.42
CA ARG A 149 -7.15 -7.65 14.03
C ARG A 149 -6.04 -6.61 13.92
N SER A 150 -5.12 -6.57 14.87
CA SER A 150 -4.01 -5.62 14.86
C SER A 150 -3.10 -5.79 13.64
N SER A 151 -2.98 -7.00 13.08
CA SER A 151 -2.26 -7.20 11.80
C SER A 151 -2.90 -6.53 10.59
N ALA A 152 -4.13 -6.04 10.70
CA ALA A 152 -4.81 -5.25 9.67
C ALA A 152 -4.94 -3.75 10.02
N ASP A 153 -4.42 -3.29 11.18
CA ASP A 153 -4.61 -1.89 11.61
C ASP A 153 -4.03 -0.87 10.62
N PHE A 154 -2.94 -1.23 9.94
CA PHE A 154 -2.25 -0.41 8.95
C PHE A 154 -3.13 -0.04 7.75
N ASP A 155 -4.02 -0.96 7.38
CA ASP A 155 -4.99 -0.78 6.32
C ASP A 155 -6.24 -0.04 6.80
N VAL A 156 -6.51 -0.01 8.11
CA VAL A 156 -7.75 0.54 8.67
C VAL A 156 -7.60 2.01 9.04
N ASP A 157 -6.54 2.41 9.72
CA ASP A 157 -6.45 3.74 10.35
C ASP A 157 -5.73 4.80 9.48
N GLY A 158 -5.25 4.40 8.31
CA GLY A 158 -4.63 5.29 7.33
C GLY A 158 -3.28 5.86 7.78
N ARG A 159 -2.60 5.21 8.72
CA ARG A 159 -1.26 5.58 9.21
C ARG A 159 -0.16 5.64 8.15
N ASN A 160 -0.37 5.03 6.98
CA ASN A 160 0.55 5.08 5.85
C ASN A 160 0.01 5.82 4.61
N GLN A 161 -1.19 6.39 4.69
CA GLN A 161 -1.90 6.94 3.52
C GLN A 161 -1.67 8.45 3.28
N GLU A 162 -0.76 9.06 4.04
CA GLU A 162 -0.36 10.46 3.86
C GLU A 162 1.05 10.69 4.42
N ARG A 163 1.99 11.02 3.54
CA ARG A 163 3.42 11.22 3.88
C ARG A 163 3.86 12.65 3.63
N LEU A 164 3.25 13.57 4.37
CA LEU A 164 3.50 15.01 4.23
C LEU A 164 4.17 15.58 5.47
N VAL A 165 4.92 16.65 5.29
CA VAL A 165 5.32 17.50 6.42
C VAL A 165 4.11 18.27 6.92
N TYR A 166 3.91 18.22 8.22
CA TYR A 166 2.89 18.97 8.93
C TYR A 166 3.55 20.03 9.80
N ASP A 167 3.15 21.28 9.58
CA ASP A 167 3.42 22.41 10.46
C ASP A 167 2.28 22.52 11.47
N ARG A 168 2.62 22.47 12.76
CA ARG A 168 1.62 22.50 13.84
C ARG A 168 0.82 23.81 13.92
N ARG A 169 1.32 24.91 13.35
CA ARG A 169 0.67 26.24 13.34
C ARG A 169 -0.14 26.48 12.08
N THR A 170 0.39 26.10 10.91
CA THR A 170 -0.19 26.42 9.61
C THR A 170 -0.86 25.23 8.92
N GLY A 171 -0.75 24.03 9.49
CA GLY A 171 -1.30 22.80 8.94
C GLY A 171 -0.32 22.13 7.97
N ARG A 172 -0.78 21.75 6.77
CA ARG A 172 0.11 21.07 5.81
C ARG A 172 1.18 22.04 5.30
N ALA A 173 2.46 21.67 5.41
CA ALA A 173 3.54 22.45 4.85
C ALA A 173 3.47 22.43 3.32
N LYS A 174 3.64 23.61 2.71
CA LYS A 174 3.55 23.82 1.26
C LYS A 174 4.78 24.56 0.76
N ARG A 175 5.15 24.26 -0.49
CA ARG A 175 6.11 25.03 -1.27
C ARG A 175 5.50 26.39 -1.66
N SER A 176 6.33 27.30 -2.16
CA SER A 176 5.91 28.62 -2.67
C SER A 176 4.85 28.54 -3.77
N ASN A 177 4.85 27.47 -4.57
CA ASN A 177 3.84 27.19 -5.60
C ASN A 177 2.58 26.48 -5.07
N GLY A 178 2.40 26.38 -3.75
CA GLY A 178 1.25 25.75 -3.10
C GLY A 178 1.27 24.22 -3.04
N GLN A 179 2.26 23.56 -3.64
CA GLN A 179 2.36 22.10 -3.64
C GLN A 179 2.76 21.56 -2.26
N PRO A 180 2.22 20.41 -1.83
CA PRO A 180 2.56 19.79 -0.55
C PRO A 180 4.01 19.31 -0.53
N ILE A 181 4.63 19.34 0.65
CA ILE A 181 6.01 18.88 0.86
C ILE A 181 5.99 17.43 1.38
N PRO A 182 6.68 16.47 0.73
CA PRO A 182 6.84 15.11 1.26
C PRO A 182 7.55 15.13 2.61
N PHE A 183 7.13 14.26 3.53
CA PHE A 183 7.88 14.00 4.76
C PHE A 183 9.30 13.52 4.42
N ASP A 184 9.38 12.52 3.55
CA ASP A 184 10.62 12.06 2.92
C ASP A 184 10.40 11.87 1.42
N PRO A 185 11.08 12.62 0.55
CA PRO A 185 10.91 12.54 -0.90
C PRO A 185 11.32 11.17 -1.49
N SER A 186 12.14 10.37 -0.81
CA SER A 186 12.55 9.05 -1.35
C SER A 186 11.40 8.05 -1.41
N THR A 187 10.37 8.25 -0.58
CA THR A 187 9.14 7.44 -0.64
C THR A 187 8.40 7.60 -1.97
N LEU A 188 8.65 8.70 -2.71
CA LEU A 188 8.06 8.97 -4.03
C LEU A 188 8.64 8.09 -5.15
N ASN A 189 9.76 7.42 -4.90
CA ASN A 189 10.30 6.44 -5.85
C ASN A 189 9.56 5.09 -5.82
N MET A 190 8.78 4.82 -4.76
CA MET A 190 7.92 3.64 -4.68
C MET A 190 6.42 3.97 -4.76
N GLY A 191 6.04 5.21 -4.47
CA GLY A 191 4.64 5.57 -4.29
C GLY A 191 4.31 7.04 -4.56
N ARG A 192 3.13 7.47 -4.11
CA ARG A 192 2.70 8.88 -4.19
C ARG A 192 2.64 9.51 -2.80
N LEU A 193 2.35 10.81 -2.73
CA LEU A 193 2.24 11.55 -1.45
C LEU A 193 1.03 11.16 -0.59
N LYS A 194 -0.05 10.69 -1.21
CA LYS A 194 -1.36 10.46 -0.58
C LYS A 194 -2.03 9.20 -1.10
N GLY A 195 -3.02 8.73 -0.33
CA GLY A 195 -3.87 7.59 -0.68
C GLY A 195 -3.14 6.26 -0.56
N LEU A 196 -3.73 5.19 -1.06
CA LEU A 196 -3.17 3.84 -0.96
C LEU A 196 -1.75 3.75 -1.51
N SER A 197 -1.48 4.33 -2.69
CA SER A 197 -0.13 4.37 -3.27
C SER A 197 0.94 5.05 -2.39
N SER A 198 0.58 5.80 -1.34
CA SER A 198 1.58 6.38 -0.44
C SER A 198 2.15 5.39 0.57
N GLN A 199 1.51 4.23 0.73
CA GLN A 199 1.99 3.19 1.64
C GLN A 199 3.00 2.23 0.99
N ALA A 200 3.14 2.24 -0.34
CA ALA A 200 4.00 1.32 -1.08
C ALA A 200 5.44 1.21 -0.50
N HIS A 201 6.08 2.33 -0.18
CA HIS A 201 7.42 2.33 0.40
C HIS A 201 7.54 1.54 1.72
N ALA A 202 6.46 1.38 2.49
CA ALA A 202 6.46 0.68 3.77
C ALA A 202 6.01 -0.79 3.62
N HIS A 203 5.18 -1.10 2.62
CA HIS A 203 4.64 -2.44 2.38
C HIS A 203 5.55 -3.27 1.47
N TYR A 204 6.33 -2.61 0.61
CA TYR A 204 7.27 -3.29 -0.27
C TYR A 204 8.57 -3.63 0.45
N GLY A 205 9.16 -4.73 0.04
CA GLY A 205 10.50 -5.15 0.44
C GLY A 205 11.28 -5.60 -0.79
N LEU A 206 12.43 -4.96 -1.06
CA LEU A 206 13.27 -5.33 -2.19
C LEU A 206 14.46 -6.17 -1.71
N PRO A 207 14.97 -7.10 -2.53
CA PRO A 207 16.17 -7.86 -2.19
C PRO A 207 17.36 -6.96 -1.87
N ILE A 208 18.18 -7.37 -0.90
CA ILE A 208 19.38 -6.64 -0.52
C ILE A 208 20.57 -7.06 -1.37
N GLY A 209 21.51 -6.14 -1.60
CA GLY A 209 22.75 -6.43 -2.33
C GLY A 209 22.58 -6.59 -3.84
N LEU A 210 21.41 -6.25 -4.39
CA LEU A 210 21.20 -6.17 -5.83
C LEU A 210 21.53 -4.78 -6.37
N ASP A 211 22.20 -4.75 -7.52
CA ASP A 211 22.34 -3.55 -8.34
C ASP A 211 21.07 -3.36 -9.18
N PHE A 212 20.25 -2.40 -8.75
CA PHE A 212 19.03 -2.01 -9.44
C PHE A 212 19.31 -1.16 -10.67
N SER A 213 18.51 -1.35 -11.73
CA SER A 213 18.63 -0.61 -12.99
C SER A 213 17.27 -0.25 -13.56
N ASP A 214 17.18 0.88 -14.27
CA ASP A 214 16.01 1.25 -15.08
C ASP A 214 16.18 0.87 -16.57
N ASP A 215 17.23 0.12 -16.90
CA ASP A 215 17.46 -0.42 -18.23
C ASP A 215 16.38 -1.45 -18.60
N PRO A 216 15.64 -1.25 -19.72
CA PRO A 216 14.66 -2.21 -20.20
C PRO A 216 15.21 -3.62 -20.44
N ASP A 217 16.50 -3.79 -20.70
CA ASP A 217 17.10 -5.12 -20.86
C ASP A 217 17.21 -5.86 -19.52
N VAL A 218 17.46 -5.14 -18.41
CA VAL A 218 17.36 -5.74 -17.07
C VAL A 218 15.94 -6.20 -16.77
N LEU A 219 14.91 -5.51 -17.26
CA LEU A 219 13.53 -5.95 -17.13
C LEU A 219 13.21 -7.23 -17.91
N LYS A 220 14.02 -7.60 -18.92
CA LYS A 220 13.85 -8.86 -19.67
C LYS A 220 14.64 -10.01 -19.03
N GLU A 221 15.86 -9.73 -18.59
CA GLU A 221 16.80 -10.76 -18.12
C GLU A 221 16.66 -11.04 -16.62
N ASP A 222 16.44 -10.00 -15.82
CA ASP A 222 16.31 -10.12 -14.37
C ASP A 222 15.32 -9.08 -13.78
N PRO A 223 14.00 -9.27 -13.98
CA PRO A 223 12.98 -8.28 -13.65
C PRO A 223 12.95 -7.84 -12.19
N LYS A 224 13.44 -8.66 -11.24
CA LYS A 224 13.50 -8.31 -9.81
C LYS A 224 14.51 -7.21 -9.51
N ARG A 225 15.48 -6.98 -10.41
CA ARG A 225 16.47 -5.88 -10.34
C ARG A 225 15.97 -4.61 -11.03
N PHE A 226 14.84 -4.65 -11.72
CA PHE A 226 14.34 -3.49 -12.44
C PHE A 226 13.66 -2.50 -11.51
N LEU A 227 14.05 -1.23 -11.61
CA LEU A 227 13.46 -0.14 -10.85
C LEU A 227 13.59 1.21 -11.56
N ILE A 228 12.51 1.99 -11.57
CA ILE A 228 12.49 3.37 -12.06
C ILE A 228 12.29 4.36 -10.90
N LYS A 229 13.14 5.39 -10.85
CA LYS A 229 13.07 6.49 -9.87
C LYS A 229 12.39 7.73 -10.44
N THR A 230 11.05 7.75 -10.45
CA THR A 230 10.32 8.90 -11.03
C THR A 230 10.04 10.04 -10.06
N GLY A 231 10.00 9.76 -8.75
CA GLY A 231 9.53 10.73 -7.75
C GLY A 231 10.62 11.62 -7.19
N PHE A 232 11.81 11.05 -7.00
CA PHE A 232 13.03 11.73 -6.57
C PHE A 232 14.24 11.04 -7.21
N PRO A 233 14.57 11.36 -8.49
CA PRO A 233 15.58 10.64 -9.27
C PRO A 233 16.95 10.53 -8.59
N ASP A 234 17.39 11.63 -7.95
CA ASP A 234 18.69 11.71 -7.26
C ASP A 234 18.66 11.16 -5.83
N GLY A 235 17.56 10.52 -5.45
CA GLY A 235 17.33 9.92 -4.14
C GLY A 235 17.47 8.40 -4.13
N PRO A 236 17.58 7.81 -2.93
CA PRO A 236 17.42 6.38 -2.77
C PRO A 236 15.99 5.94 -3.03
N VAL A 237 15.82 4.63 -3.18
CA VAL A 237 14.52 3.96 -3.12
C VAL A 237 14.38 3.42 -1.71
N LEU A 238 13.23 3.63 -1.10
CA LEU A 238 12.93 3.07 0.22
C LEU A 238 11.83 2.01 0.09
N ALA A 239 12.19 0.78 0.41
CA ALA A 239 11.29 -0.36 0.58
C ALA A 239 11.54 -0.92 1.99
N MET A 240 10.68 -0.54 2.93
CA MET A 240 10.97 -0.57 4.37
C MET A 240 10.23 -1.68 5.12
N ALA A 241 9.67 -2.69 4.44
CA ALA A 241 8.88 -3.73 5.12
C ALA A 241 9.66 -4.43 6.27
N ALA A 242 10.91 -4.81 6.05
CA ALA A 242 11.75 -5.42 7.09
C ALA A 242 12.06 -4.46 8.25
N ASP A 243 12.36 -3.19 7.95
CA ASP A 243 12.60 -2.15 8.95
C ASP A 243 11.34 -1.85 9.78
N MET A 244 10.19 -1.83 9.13
CA MET A 244 8.90 -1.60 9.76
C MET A 244 8.50 -2.79 10.64
N SER A 245 8.70 -4.02 10.17
CA SER A 245 8.52 -5.23 10.97
C SER A 245 9.38 -5.19 12.24
N GLN A 246 10.66 -4.85 12.12
CA GLN A 246 11.56 -4.74 13.27
C GLN A 246 11.22 -3.57 14.21
N MET A 247 10.87 -2.41 13.66
CA MET A 247 10.48 -1.24 14.45
C MET A 247 9.31 -1.56 15.38
N HIS A 248 8.28 -2.23 14.88
CA HIS A 248 7.12 -2.61 15.69
C HIS A 248 7.44 -3.77 16.63
N THR A 249 8.37 -4.65 16.27
CA THR A 249 8.89 -5.68 17.19
C THR A 249 9.62 -5.07 18.38
N ASP A 250 10.44 -4.04 18.15
CA ASP A 250 11.10 -3.29 19.21
C ASP A 250 10.08 -2.62 20.13
N LEU A 251 9.01 -2.05 19.58
CA LEU A 251 7.90 -1.51 20.38
C LEU A 251 7.16 -2.60 21.16
N ALA A 252 6.93 -3.78 20.58
CA ALA A 252 6.29 -4.90 21.27
C ALA A 252 7.14 -5.39 22.46
N MET A 253 8.45 -5.53 22.26
CA MET A 253 9.39 -5.89 23.33
C MET A 253 9.43 -4.81 24.43
N LEU A 254 9.49 -3.53 24.06
CA LEU A 254 9.48 -2.43 25.03
C LEU A 254 8.16 -2.34 25.80
N ALA A 255 7.02 -2.55 25.14
CA ALA A 255 5.71 -2.60 25.78
C ALA A 255 5.60 -3.75 26.78
N HIS A 256 6.15 -4.92 26.45
CA HIS A 256 6.23 -6.04 27.39
C HIS A 256 7.09 -5.70 28.61
N LEU A 257 8.29 -5.16 28.39
CA LEU A 257 9.25 -4.84 29.45
C LEU A 257 8.82 -3.65 30.32
N TRP A 258 7.92 -2.80 29.84
CA TRP A 258 7.33 -1.71 30.62
C TRP A 258 6.52 -2.23 31.82
N GLY A 259 5.80 -3.35 31.67
CA GLY A 259 5.04 -3.97 32.75
C GLY A 259 3.84 -3.16 33.28
N GLY A 260 3.45 -2.06 32.62
CA GLY A 260 2.26 -1.28 32.97
C GLY A 260 0.94 -2.01 32.67
N GLY A 261 -0.19 -1.44 33.11
CA GLY A 261 -1.52 -2.06 32.98
C GLY A 261 -1.94 -2.40 31.53
N ALA A 262 -1.45 -1.64 30.54
CA ALA A 262 -1.69 -1.90 29.12
C ALA A 262 -0.53 -2.62 28.40
N SER A 263 0.49 -3.11 29.13
CA SER A 263 1.68 -3.76 28.55
C SER A 263 1.32 -4.90 27.59
N ARG A 264 0.44 -5.82 28.00
CA ARG A 264 0.02 -6.95 27.17
C ARG A 264 -0.75 -6.51 25.93
N TYR A 265 -1.69 -5.57 26.08
CA TYR A 265 -2.43 -5.00 24.94
C TYR A 265 -1.47 -4.40 23.91
N LEU A 266 -0.53 -3.55 24.36
CA LEU A 266 0.42 -2.90 23.47
C LEU A 266 1.41 -3.88 22.85
N THR A 267 1.83 -4.91 23.60
CA THR A 267 2.68 -5.99 23.06
C THR A 267 2.00 -6.67 21.87
N LEU A 268 0.72 -7.04 22.01
CA LEU A 268 -0.02 -7.69 20.92
C LEU A 268 -0.34 -6.74 19.78
N ALA A 269 -0.67 -5.49 20.07
CA ALA A 269 -0.93 -4.48 19.05
C ALA A 269 0.31 -4.29 18.15
N PHE A 270 1.47 -4.08 18.77
CA PHE A 270 2.73 -3.87 18.05
C PHE A 270 3.26 -5.16 17.40
N ALA A 271 3.05 -6.34 17.99
CA ALA A 271 3.35 -7.60 17.31
C ALA A 271 2.49 -7.80 16.06
N GLY A 272 1.18 -7.51 16.14
CA GLY A 272 0.29 -7.52 14.98
C GLY A 272 0.75 -6.52 13.92
N HIS A 273 1.14 -5.32 14.32
CA HIS A 273 1.72 -4.33 13.41
C HIS A 273 2.99 -4.83 12.72
N ALA A 274 3.84 -5.61 13.39
CA ALA A 274 5.00 -6.24 12.76
C ALA A 274 4.59 -7.35 11.77
N PHE A 275 3.55 -8.13 12.11
CA PHE A 275 3.03 -9.19 11.25
C PHE A 275 2.54 -8.65 9.93
N HIS A 276 1.84 -7.51 9.93
CA HIS A 276 1.35 -6.84 8.73
C HIS A 276 2.42 -6.73 7.63
N PHE A 277 3.59 -6.17 7.96
CA PHE A 277 4.67 -5.99 6.99
C PHE A 277 5.32 -7.30 6.54
N THR A 278 5.32 -8.31 7.41
CA THR A 278 5.81 -9.66 7.04
C THR A 278 4.82 -10.34 6.10
N GLN A 279 3.52 -10.15 6.31
CA GLN A 279 2.46 -10.67 5.45
C GLN A 279 2.47 -10.00 4.07
N ASP A 280 2.66 -8.68 4.01
CA ASP A 280 2.72 -7.94 2.75
C ASP A 280 3.77 -8.49 1.80
N VAL A 281 5.02 -8.64 2.26
CA VAL A 281 6.12 -9.16 1.42
C VAL A 281 6.05 -10.66 1.19
N GLY A 282 5.14 -11.35 1.87
CA GLY A 282 4.72 -12.69 1.49
C GLY A 282 4.09 -12.70 0.10
N ASN A 283 3.27 -11.69 -0.21
CA ASN A 283 2.75 -11.50 -1.56
C ASN A 283 3.88 -11.04 -2.49
N GLN A 284 4.23 -11.87 -3.45
CA GLN A 284 5.45 -11.70 -4.23
C GLN A 284 5.44 -10.42 -5.09
N ILE A 285 4.26 -9.91 -5.44
CA ILE A 285 4.12 -8.64 -6.17
C ILE A 285 4.53 -7.40 -5.35
N HIS A 286 4.70 -7.54 -4.03
CA HIS A 286 5.27 -6.51 -3.15
C HIS A 286 6.80 -6.58 -3.03
N THR A 287 7.44 -7.49 -3.76
CA THR A 287 8.91 -7.68 -3.72
C THR A 287 9.65 -7.26 -4.98
N VAL A 288 8.91 -6.73 -5.96
CA VAL A 288 9.42 -6.16 -7.21
C VAL A 288 8.66 -4.88 -7.56
N GLN A 289 9.26 -3.94 -8.29
CA GLN A 289 8.58 -2.69 -8.64
C GLN A 289 7.64 -2.83 -9.85
N VAL A 290 8.08 -3.44 -10.95
CA VAL A 290 7.31 -3.55 -12.22
C VAL A 290 7.06 -5.00 -12.62
N GLY A 291 8.04 -5.88 -12.37
CA GLY A 291 7.87 -7.33 -12.47
C GLY A 291 7.75 -7.91 -13.88
N SER A 292 7.39 -7.17 -14.92
CA SER A 292 7.30 -7.74 -16.28
C SER A 292 7.64 -6.74 -17.39
N PHE A 293 8.43 -7.20 -18.38
CA PHE A 293 8.68 -6.44 -19.61
C PHE A 293 7.41 -6.25 -20.45
N GLY A 294 6.44 -7.17 -20.35
CA GLY A 294 5.15 -7.05 -21.03
C GLY A 294 4.43 -5.75 -20.70
N PHE A 295 4.48 -5.29 -19.45
CA PHE A 295 3.88 -4.01 -19.06
C PHE A 295 4.58 -2.79 -19.67
N PHE A 296 5.90 -2.86 -19.90
CA PHE A 296 6.61 -1.80 -20.61
C PHE A 296 6.11 -1.67 -22.05
N LEU A 297 5.94 -2.81 -22.75
CA LEU A 297 5.39 -2.84 -24.10
C LEU A 297 3.94 -2.31 -24.13
N ASP A 298 3.09 -2.81 -23.23
CA ASP A 298 1.69 -2.39 -23.13
C ASP A 298 1.60 -0.87 -22.88
N ALA A 299 2.43 -0.34 -21.98
CA ALA A 299 2.49 1.09 -21.70
C ALA A 299 2.92 1.92 -22.92
N LYS A 300 3.92 1.47 -23.69
CA LYS A 300 4.36 2.14 -24.92
C LYS A 300 3.28 2.14 -25.99
N ILE A 301 2.67 0.99 -26.24
CA ILE A 301 1.59 0.84 -27.22
C ILE A 301 0.42 1.77 -26.87
N GLN A 302 -0.02 1.75 -25.62
CA GLN A 302 -1.13 2.57 -25.15
C GLN A 302 -0.80 4.07 -25.15
N TYR A 303 0.42 4.44 -24.80
CA TYR A 303 0.89 5.82 -24.91
C TYR A 303 0.92 6.29 -26.37
N TRP A 304 1.46 5.52 -27.30
CA TRP A 304 1.51 5.88 -28.72
C TRP A 304 0.13 5.96 -29.36
N TRP A 305 -0.73 4.98 -29.08
CA TRP A 305 -2.13 5.03 -29.51
C TRP A 305 -2.82 6.29 -29.00
N ARG A 306 -2.63 6.62 -27.70
CA ARG A 306 -3.20 7.84 -27.12
C ARG A 306 -2.57 9.10 -27.73
N ALA A 307 -1.27 9.14 -27.94
CA ALA A 307 -0.60 10.28 -28.57
C ALA A 307 -1.20 10.54 -29.96
N LEU A 308 -1.34 9.51 -30.79
CA LEU A 308 -1.94 9.61 -32.12
C LEU A 308 -3.39 10.13 -32.09
N ILE A 309 -4.28 9.54 -31.30
CA ILE A 309 -5.70 9.98 -31.29
C ILE A 309 -5.90 11.36 -30.64
N THR A 310 -4.88 11.91 -29.99
CA THR A 310 -4.95 13.21 -29.31
C THR A 310 -4.10 14.29 -29.98
N ALA A 311 -3.52 13.98 -31.14
CA ALA A 311 -2.54 14.83 -31.82
C ALA A 311 -1.40 15.26 -30.89
N GLY A 312 -0.75 14.30 -30.23
CA GLY A 312 0.31 14.54 -29.25
C GLY A 312 -0.17 15.25 -27.97
N GLY A 313 -1.44 15.07 -27.59
CA GLY A 313 -2.04 15.71 -26.43
C GLY A 313 -2.59 17.12 -26.67
N TYR A 314 -2.63 17.59 -27.92
CA TYR A 314 -3.19 18.90 -28.26
C TYR A 314 -4.72 18.93 -28.18
N LEU A 315 -5.39 17.84 -28.56
CA LEU A 315 -6.86 17.73 -28.56
C LEU A 315 -7.44 17.37 -27.18
N THR A 316 -6.70 16.62 -26.36
CA THR A 316 -7.07 16.26 -24.98
C THR A 316 -5.85 15.81 -24.20
N SER A 317 -5.99 15.54 -22.91
CA SER A 317 -4.86 15.19 -22.05
C SER A 317 -4.13 13.91 -22.49
N LEU A 318 -2.81 14.04 -22.60
CA LEU A 318 -1.84 12.96 -22.77
C LEU A 318 -0.95 12.90 -21.53
N LYS A 319 -0.97 11.76 -20.85
CA LYS A 319 -0.09 11.49 -19.71
C LYS A 319 1.28 11.02 -20.20
N PRO A 320 2.35 11.24 -19.42
CA PRO A 320 3.63 10.59 -19.64
C PRO A 320 3.50 9.07 -19.70
N TRP A 321 4.30 8.43 -20.55
CA TRP A 321 4.26 6.97 -20.73
C TRP A 321 4.51 6.22 -19.41
N THR A 322 5.36 6.73 -18.52
CA THR A 322 5.60 6.18 -17.19
C THR A 322 4.33 6.18 -16.33
N ALA A 323 3.53 7.25 -16.42
CA ALA A 323 2.25 7.33 -15.71
C ALA A 323 1.18 6.40 -16.30
N VAL A 324 1.28 6.06 -17.60
CA VAL A 324 0.46 5.02 -18.23
C VAL A 324 0.87 3.65 -17.69
N GLY A 325 2.17 3.34 -17.69
CA GLY A 325 2.70 2.08 -17.17
C GLY A 325 2.36 1.84 -15.71
N VAL A 326 2.53 2.84 -14.85
CA VAL A 326 2.10 2.76 -13.43
C VAL A 326 0.60 2.49 -13.30
N GLY A 327 -0.23 3.02 -14.20
CA GLY A 327 -1.67 2.74 -14.22
C GLY A 327 -1.98 1.29 -14.59
N ILE A 328 -1.31 0.76 -15.62
CA ILE A 328 -1.46 -0.64 -16.07
C ILE A 328 -0.99 -1.60 -14.98
N LEU A 329 0.19 -1.37 -14.42
CA LEU A 329 0.75 -2.15 -13.32
C LEU A 329 -0.21 -2.17 -12.13
N ARG A 330 -0.73 -1.01 -11.71
CA ARG A 330 -1.73 -0.92 -10.63
C ARG A 330 -2.94 -1.81 -10.91
N ASN A 331 -3.44 -1.82 -12.13
CA ASN A 331 -4.64 -2.62 -12.46
C ASN A 331 -4.38 -4.12 -12.26
N HIS A 332 -3.24 -4.63 -12.73
CA HIS A 332 -2.89 -6.05 -12.57
C HIS A 332 -2.60 -6.38 -11.10
N HIS A 333 -1.89 -5.49 -10.42
CA HIS A 333 -1.60 -5.62 -8.99
C HIS A 333 -2.87 -5.77 -8.16
N VAL A 334 -3.81 -4.82 -8.30
CA VAL A 334 -5.09 -4.84 -7.59
C VAL A 334 -5.91 -6.08 -7.96
N LEU A 335 -5.88 -6.49 -9.23
CA LEU A 335 -6.60 -7.67 -9.69
C LEU A 335 -6.04 -8.96 -9.04
N ILE A 336 -4.72 -9.12 -8.95
CA ILE A 336 -4.08 -10.26 -8.26
C ILE A 336 -4.52 -10.30 -6.80
N GLU A 337 -4.40 -9.20 -6.08
CA GLU A 337 -4.75 -9.15 -4.66
C GLU A 337 -6.23 -9.45 -4.42
N GLN A 338 -7.12 -8.84 -5.20
CA GLN A 338 -8.56 -9.00 -5.00
C GLN A 338 -9.08 -10.38 -5.44
N LEU A 339 -8.55 -10.96 -6.53
CA LEU A 339 -8.89 -12.33 -6.92
C LEU A 339 -8.39 -13.34 -5.90
N THR A 340 -7.15 -13.19 -5.44
CA THR A 340 -6.59 -14.05 -4.40
C THR A 340 -7.43 -13.97 -3.11
N ARG A 341 -7.80 -12.76 -2.71
CA ARG A 341 -8.74 -12.52 -1.60
C ARG A 341 -10.07 -13.23 -1.82
N LEU A 342 -10.68 -13.07 -3.01
CA LEU A 342 -11.95 -13.70 -3.33
C LEU A 342 -11.89 -15.22 -3.19
N ARG A 343 -10.88 -15.86 -3.81
CA ARG A 343 -10.68 -17.31 -3.73
C ARG A 343 -10.41 -17.79 -2.31
N PHE A 344 -9.62 -17.03 -1.55
CA PHE A 344 -9.35 -17.34 -0.16
C PHE A 344 -10.61 -17.27 0.71
N GLU A 345 -11.46 -16.26 0.50
CA GLU A 345 -12.74 -16.14 1.20
C GLU A 345 -13.74 -17.23 0.83
N GLU A 346 -13.77 -17.65 -0.45
CA GLU A 346 -14.55 -18.80 -0.91
C GLU A 346 -14.11 -20.09 -0.22
N ALA A 347 -12.80 -20.35 -0.17
CA ALA A 347 -12.22 -21.50 0.54
C ALA A 347 -12.61 -21.51 2.03
N LEU A 348 -12.53 -20.36 2.70
CA LEU A 348 -12.94 -20.22 4.10
C LEU A 348 -14.44 -20.47 4.31
N GLY A 349 -15.27 -20.11 3.34
CA GLY A 349 -16.71 -20.32 3.33
C GLY A 349 -17.14 -21.73 2.93
N GLY A 350 -16.21 -22.59 2.48
CA GLY A 350 -16.53 -23.91 1.92
C GLY A 350 -17.19 -23.83 0.54
N HIS A 351 -17.00 -22.72 -0.18
CA HIS A 351 -17.49 -22.55 -1.55
C HIS A 351 -16.47 -23.09 -2.57
N PRO A 352 -16.92 -23.48 -3.78
CA PRO A 352 -16.02 -23.87 -4.86
C PRO A 352 -15.00 -22.78 -5.14
N THR A 353 -13.73 -23.16 -5.29
CA THR A 353 -12.61 -22.23 -5.49
C THR A 353 -11.39 -22.97 -6.05
N SER A 354 -10.25 -22.27 -6.21
CA SER A 354 -8.97 -22.87 -6.63
C SER A 354 -8.55 -24.01 -5.68
N PRO A 355 -8.18 -25.19 -6.21
CA PRO A 355 -7.65 -26.30 -5.41
C PRO A 355 -6.44 -25.91 -4.55
N ALA A 356 -5.50 -25.14 -5.10
CA ALA A 356 -4.33 -24.68 -4.36
C ALA A 356 -4.71 -23.80 -3.15
N ILE A 357 -5.68 -22.89 -3.34
CA ILE A 357 -6.15 -22.00 -2.27
C ILE A 357 -6.96 -22.78 -1.22
N ALA A 358 -7.78 -23.73 -1.63
CA ALA A 358 -8.51 -24.61 -0.72
C ALA A 358 -7.55 -25.44 0.17
N ASP A 359 -6.50 -26.02 -0.43
CA ASP A 359 -5.49 -26.80 0.30
C ASP A 359 -4.76 -25.95 1.34
N VAL A 360 -4.28 -24.76 0.95
CA VAL A 360 -3.50 -23.94 1.89
C VAL A 360 -4.31 -23.47 3.08
N VAL A 361 -5.60 -23.16 2.91
CA VAL A 361 -6.47 -22.72 4.02
C VAL A 361 -6.53 -23.78 5.14
N LEU A 362 -6.51 -25.08 4.77
CA LEU A 362 -6.46 -26.19 5.73
C LEU A 362 -5.10 -26.34 6.41
N ARG A 363 -4.04 -25.80 5.80
CA ARG A 363 -2.65 -25.93 6.22
C ARG A 363 -2.05 -24.68 6.87
N LEU A 364 -2.83 -23.61 7.06
CA LEU A 364 -2.34 -22.35 7.66
C LEU A 364 -1.75 -22.51 9.08
N GLY A 365 -2.03 -23.62 9.78
CA GLY A 365 -1.40 -23.96 11.06
C GLY A 365 -0.05 -24.69 10.95
N GLN A 366 0.46 -24.92 9.73
CA GLN A 366 1.65 -25.74 9.45
C GLN A 366 2.80 -24.89 8.92
N ASP A 367 4.03 -25.38 9.11
CA ASP A 367 5.23 -24.76 8.56
C ASP A 367 5.50 -25.26 7.12
N ASP A 368 5.98 -24.36 6.26
CA ASP A 368 6.71 -24.69 5.03
C ASP A 368 8.10 -25.21 5.45
N ALA A 369 8.36 -26.48 5.14
CA ALA A 369 9.58 -27.16 5.56
C ALA A 369 10.85 -26.64 4.88
N GLU A 370 10.77 -26.18 3.63
CA GLU A 370 11.92 -25.64 2.91
C GLU A 370 12.25 -24.24 3.45
N PHE A 371 11.22 -23.39 3.58
CA PHE A 371 11.39 -22.05 4.10
C PHE A 371 11.81 -22.06 5.57
N SER A 372 11.35 -23.02 6.36
CA SER A 372 11.84 -23.23 7.74
C SER A 372 13.35 -23.40 7.82
N LYS A 373 13.95 -24.17 6.90
CA LYS A 373 15.41 -24.35 6.83
C LYS A 373 16.13 -23.06 6.45
N ILE A 374 15.53 -22.26 5.56
CA ILE A 374 16.05 -20.93 5.18
C ILE A 374 16.07 -20.02 6.42
N LEU A 375 14.97 -19.99 7.18
CA LEU A 375 14.89 -19.21 8.41
C LEU A 375 15.89 -19.68 9.47
N ASP A 376 16.04 -21.00 9.66
CA ASP A 376 17.03 -21.55 10.59
C ASP A 376 18.44 -21.05 10.25
N LYS A 377 18.81 -21.06 8.97
CA LYS A 377 20.10 -20.55 8.50
C LYS A 377 20.22 -19.02 8.69
N ALA A 378 19.18 -18.27 8.33
CA ALA A 378 19.19 -16.81 8.43
C ALA A 378 19.34 -16.33 9.88
N LEU A 379 18.73 -17.04 10.83
CA LEU A 379 18.71 -16.67 12.24
C LEU A 379 19.98 -17.06 13.01
N GLN A 380 20.85 -17.92 12.47
CA GLN A 380 22.07 -18.39 13.16
C GLN A 380 23.04 -17.25 13.52
N ASN A 381 23.17 -16.25 12.64
CA ASN A 381 24.15 -15.17 12.80
C ASN A 381 23.50 -13.80 13.00
N MET A 382 22.22 -13.78 13.40
CA MET A 382 21.53 -12.51 13.61
C MET A 382 22.08 -11.77 14.82
N VAL A 383 21.99 -10.44 14.78
CA VAL A 383 22.17 -9.62 15.97
C VAL A 383 21.01 -9.93 16.95
N PRO A 384 21.27 -10.16 18.25
CA PRO A 384 20.21 -10.43 19.21
C PRO A 384 19.09 -9.38 19.18
N GLY A 385 17.86 -9.87 19.10
CA GLY A 385 16.65 -9.03 19.06
C GLY A 385 16.32 -8.43 17.69
N THR A 386 17.07 -8.73 16.61
CA THR A 386 16.77 -8.27 15.24
C THR A 386 16.05 -9.31 14.37
N PHE A 387 15.48 -10.34 14.99
CA PHE A 387 14.89 -11.49 14.29
C PHE A 387 13.77 -11.12 13.31
N ALA A 388 12.97 -10.09 13.61
CA ALA A 388 11.86 -9.72 12.74
C ALA A 388 12.35 -9.20 11.38
N SER A 389 13.33 -8.29 11.37
CA SER A 389 13.96 -7.87 10.11
C SER A 389 14.57 -9.03 9.32
N VAL A 390 15.24 -9.96 10.01
CA VAL A 390 15.88 -11.13 9.38
C VAL A 390 14.86 -12.08 8.76
N ILE A 391 13.77 -12.37 9.47
CA ILE A 391 12.67 -13.21 8.98
C ILE A 391 11.98 -12.55 7.78
N THR A 392 11.63 -11.27 7.89
CA THR A 392 11.00 -10.52 6.80
C THR A 392 11.92 -10.42 5.59
N GLN A 393 13.24 -10.22 5.77
CA GLN A 393 14.20 -10.20 4.67
C GLN A 393 14.33 -11.57 4.00
N ALA A 394 14.41 -12.66 4.77
CA ALA A 394 14.47 -14.00 4.20
C ALA A 394 13.22 -14.32 3.36
N LEU A 395 12.05 -13.82 3.77
CA LEU A 395 10.82 -13.91 2.98
C LEU A 395 10.91 -13.09 1.69
N ILE A 396 11.40 -11.85 1.75
CA ILE A 396 11.65 -11.01 0.57
C ILE A 396 12.56 -11.73 -0.44
N GLU A 397 13.69 -12.27 0.01
CA GLU A 397 14.65 -12.97 -0.86
C GLU A 397 14.04 -14.20 -1.53
N LYS A 398 13.14 -14.91 -0.82
CA LYS A 398 12.45 -16.07 -1.37
C LYS A 398 11.33 -15.69 -2.33
N SER A 399 10.63 -14.57 -2.08
CA SER A 399 9.49 -14.11 -2.87
C SER A 399 9.88 -13.30 -4.12
N ALA A 400 10.99 -12.56 -4.09
CA ALA A 400 11.39 -11.67 -5.18
C ALA A 400 11.59 -12.34 -6.56
N PRO A 401 12.15 -13.57 -6.64
CA PRO A 401 12.21 -14.28 -7.92
C PRO A 401 10.84 -14.67 -8.50
N GLU A 402 9.81 -14.81 -7.67
CA GLU A 402 8.46 -15.24 -8.06
C GLU A 402 7.54 -14.06 -8.42
N GLY A 403 7.84 -12.85 -7.95
CA GLY A 403 7.08 -11.63 -8.23
C GLY A 403 6.87 -11.37 -9.72
N PRO A 404 7.93 -11.48 -10.56
CA PRO A 404 7.80 -11.35 -12.02
C PRO A 404 6.82 -12.35 -12.63
N THR A 405 6.92 -13.62 -12.25
CA THR A 405 6.04 -14.68 -12.74
C THR A 405 4.59 -14.43 -12.37
N ALA A 406 4.30 -13.93 -11.16
CA ALA A 406 2.95 -13.58 -10.75
C ALA A 406 2.33 -12.49 -11.65
N TYR A 407 3.12 -11.48 -12.03
CA TYR A 407 2.67 -10.43 -12.96
C TYR A 407 2.47 -10.95 -14.38
N GLU A 408 3.37 -11.81 -14.88
CA GLU A 408 3.26 -12.41 -16.21
C GLU A 408 2.01 -13.29 -16.31
N LEU A 409 1.80 -14.19 -15.36
CA LEU A 409 0.60 -15.04 -15.31
C LEU A 409 -0.68 -14.22 -15.32
N MET A 410 -0.76 -13.16 -14.49
CA MET A 410 -1.94 -12.29 -14.48
C MET A 410 -2.11 -11.52 -15.79
N ARG A 411 -1.00 -11.05 -16.39
CA ARG A 411 -1.06 -10.34 -17.67
C ARG A 411 -1.60 -11.24 -18.78
N ASP A 412 -1.21 -12.51 -18.78
CA ASP A 412 -1.59 -13.46 -19.83
C ASP A 412 -3.07 -13.86 -19.75
N VAL A 413 -3.64 -13.99 -18.54
CA VAL A 413 -5.06 -14.33 -18.35
C VAL A 413 -5.97 -13.11 -18.23
N GLY A 414 -5.40 -11.92 -18.02
CA GLY A 414 -6.15 -10.68 -17.87
C GLY A 414 -6.64 -10.15 -19.22
N CYS A 415 -7.91 -9.78 -19.31
CA CYS A 415 -8.44 -9.20 -20.54
C CYS A 415 -7.70 -7.91 -20.90
N GLY A 416 -7.29 -7.74 -22.17
CA GLY A 416 -6.52 -6.57 -22.63
C GLY A 416 -7.14 -5.19 -22.33
N ARG A 417 -8.42 -5.12 -21.93
CA ARG A 417 -9.04 -3.92 -21.37
C ARG A 417 -8.36 -3.40 -20.10
N ILE A 418 -7.79 -4.27 -19.26
CA ILE A 418 -7.13 -3.87 -18.02
C ILE A 418 -5.81 -3.11 -18.27
N SER A 419 -5.20 -3.35 -19.44
CA SER A 419 -4.03 -2.61 -19.93
C SER A 419 -4.39 -1.32 -20.68
N ARG A 420 -5.68 -0.97 -20.88
CA ARG A 420 -6.04 0.21 -21.68
C ARG A 420 -5.74 1.53 -20.96
N TYR A 421 -5.33 2.54 -21.75
CA TYR A 421 -5.09 3.89 -21.24
C TYR A 421 -6.29 4.43 -20.45
N GLY A 422 -6.08 4.76 -19.18
CA GLY A 422 -7.09 5.37 -18.32
C GLY A 422 -8.10 4.39 -17.72
N PHE A 423 -8.04 3.10 -18.03
CA PHE A 423 -8.82 2.09 -17.32
C PHE A 423 -8.35 1.98 -15.86
N LYS A 424 -9.29 1.77 -14.94
CA LYS A 424 -9.03 1.60 -13.51
C LYS A 424 -9.78 0.38 -13.03
N VAL A 425 -9.05 -0.64 -12.56
CA VAL A 425 -9.66 -1.72 -11.77
C VAL A 425 -10.12 -1.10 -10.45
N PRO A 426 -11.42 -1.23 -10.08
CA PRO A 426 -11.94 -0.72 -8.83
C PRO A 426 -11.22 -1.36 -7.65
N ASP A 427 -10.81 -0.55 -6.68
CA ASP A 427 -10.33 -1.06 -5.40
C ASP A 427 -11.48 -1.25 -4.40
N ASP A 428 -11.22 -1.87 -3.25
CA ASP A 428 -12.25 -2.15 -2.22
C ASP A 428 -12.90 -0.87 -1.65
N ASN A 429 -12.32 0.32 -1.91
CA ASN A 429 -12.90 1.63 -1.54
C ASN A 429 -13.76 2.26 -2.64
N ASP A 430 -13.72 1.73 -3.86
CA ASP A 430 -14.52 2.25 -4.95
C ASP A 430 -15.97 1.78 -4.79
N LYS A 431 -16.93 2.70 -4.98
CA LYS A 431 -18.36 2.40 -4.89
C LYS A 431 -18.85 1.45 -5.98
N GLN A 432 -18.11 1.35 -7.07
CA GLN A 432 -18.44 0.51 -8.20
C GLN A 432 -17.86 -0.88 -7.98
N LYS A 433 -18.73 -1.84 -7.69
CA LYS A 433 -18.34 -3.25 -7.66
C LYS A 433 -18.41 -3.80 -9.09
N ILE A 434 -17.30 -4.35 -9.55
CA ILE A 434 -17.22 -5.12 -10.79
C ILE A 434 -16.98 -6.57 -10.36
N ASP A 435 -17.67 -7.51 -11.02
CA ASP A 435 -17.31 -8.91 -10.92
C ASP A 435 -15.91 -9.11 -11.52
N LEU A 436 -14.96 -9.48 -10.67
CA LEU A 436 -13.54 -9.53 -11.01
C LEU A 436 -13.25 -10.60 -12.05
N ASP A 437 -14.06 -11.66 -12.11
CA ASP A 437 -13.89 -12.74 -13.09
C ASP A 437 -14.20 -12.26 -14.51
N LEU A 438 -15.03 -11.22 -14.65
CA LEU A 438 -15.23 -10.57 -15.96
C LEU A 438 -13.99 -9.84 -16.46
N LEU A 439 -12.97 -9.63 -15.63
CA LEU A 439 -11.69 -9.03 -16.03
C LEU A 439 -10.70 -10.08 -16.54
N LEU A 440 -11.05 -11.37 -16.46
CA LEU A 440 -10.28 -12.49 -16.98
C LEU A 440 -10.79 -12.90 -18.37
N CYS A 441 -9.85 -13.30 -19.22
CA CYS A 441 -10.09 -13.77 -20.58
C CYS A 441 -9.55 -15.20 -20.68
N LEU A 442 -10.33 -16.15 -20.14
CA LEU A 442 -9.99 -17.58 -20.14
C LEU A 442 -10.70 -18.23 -21.33
N GLU A 443 -9.97 -18.40 -22.44
CA GLU A 443 -10.53 -18.97 -23.67
C GLU A 443 -10.16 -20.44 -23.84
N THR A 444 -9.11 -20.89 -23.12
CA THR A 444 -8.53 -22.22 -23.27
C THR A 444 -8.20 -22.86 -21.91
N ASP A 445 -8.08 -24.19 -21.88
CA ASP A 445 -7.59 -24.94 -20.71
C ASP A 445 -6.19 -24.48 -20.26
N GLU A 446 -5.38 -23.95 -21.19
CA GLU A 446 -4.06 -23.40 -20.88
C GLU A 446 -4.18 -22.10 -20.06
N ASP A 447 -5.18 -21.25 -20.34
CA ASP A 447 -5.42 -20.03 -19.58
C ASP A 447 -5.91 -20.34 -18.17
N GLU A 448 -6.76 -21.35 -18.02
CA GLU A 448 -7.18 -21.85 -16.71
C GLU A 448 -5.98 -22.40 -15.93
N ALA A 449 -5.09 -23.15 -16.57
CA ALA A 449 -3.86 -23.65 -15.95
C ALA A 449 -2.89 -22.54 -15.54
N ARG A 450 -2.79 -21.45 -16.31
CA ARG A 450 -2.03 -20.25 -15.95
C ARG A 450 -2.62 -19.55 -14.72
N LEU A 451 -3.94 -19.40 -14.67
CA LEU A 451 -4.62 -18.81 -13.52
C LEU A 451 -4.43 -19.68 -12.27
N GLU A 452 -4.54 -21.00 -12.38
CA GLU A 452 -4.26 -21.90 -11.27
C GLU A 452 -2.79 -21.84 -10.83
N SER A 453 -1.85 -21.70 -11.76
CA SER A 453 -0.42 -21.51 -11.44
C SER A 453 -0.19 -20.25 -10.60
N LEU A 454 -0.93 -19.16 -10.87
CA LEU A 454 -0.90 -17.96 -10.04
C LEU A 454 -1.40 -18.28 -8.63
N TYR A 455 -2.49 -19.02 -8.49
CA TYR A 455 -3.03 -19.41 -7.20
C TYR A 455 -2.10 -20.34 -6.41
N VAL A 456 -1.36 -21.24 -7.09
CA VAL A 456 -0.30 -22.05 -6.48
C VAL A 456 0.82 -21.18 -5.91
N LEU A 457 1.25 -20.14 -6.62
CA LEU A 457 2.24 -19.18 -6.12
C LEU A 457 1.73 -18.45 -4.87
N GLN A 458 0.48 -17.99 -4.88
CA GLN A 458 -0.13 -17.29 -3.74
C GLN A 458 -0.31 -18.22 -2.53
N ALA A 459 -0.76 -19.45 -2.76
CA ALA A 459 -0.89 -20.46 -1.72
C ALA A 459 0.46 -20.79 -1.07
N THR A 460 1.51 -20.93 -1.87
CA THR A 460 2.87 -21.17 -1.37
C THR A 460 3.36 -19.99 -0.53
N ALA A 461 3.10 -18.76 -0.97
CA ALA A 461 3.40 -17.55 -0.19
C ALA A 461 2.71 -17.54 1.18
N PHE A 462 1.43 -17.91 1.25
CA PHE A 462 0.71 -17.98 2.53
C PHE A 462 1.35 -18.97 3.52
N LEU A 463 1.81 -20.14 3.06
CA LEU A 463 2.53 -21.09 3.92
C LEU A 463 3.85 -20.51 4.46
N ARG A 464 4.61 -19.78 3.63
CA ARG A 464 5.85 -19.13 4.07
C ARG A 464 5.58 -18.03 5.09
N VAL A 465 4.50 -17.26 4.89
CA VAL A 465 4.06 -16.24 5.84
C VAL A 465 3.71 -16.86 7.19
N VAL A 466 2.86 -17.89 7.26
CA VAL A 466 2.51 -18.50 8.55
C VAL A 466 3.73 -19.10 9.25
N THR A 467 4.67 -19.67 8.50
CA THR A 467 5.96 -20.14 9.00
C THR A 467 6.78 -19.00 9.61
N ALA A 468 6.85 -17.85 8.93
CA ALA A 468 7.51 -16.64 9.42
C ALA A 468 6.87 -16.14 10.73
N LEU A 469 5.55 -16.09 10.82
CA LEU A 469 4.83 -15.63 12.03
C LEU A 469 5.06 -16.57 13.22
N ARG A 470 5.06 -17.89 12.98
CA ARG A 470 5.37 -18.89 14.00
C ARG A 470 6.84 -18.84 14.45
N ARG A 471 7.76 -18.55 13.52
CA ARG A 471 9.16 -18.33 13.88
C ARG A 471 9.32 -17.05 14.69
N TYR A 472 8.64 -15.98 14.30
CA TYR A 472 8.62 -14.74 15.06
C TYR A 472 8.19 -14.95 16.52
N ASP A 473 7.06 -15.64 16.76
CA ASP A 473 6.57 -15.86 18.12
C ASP A 473 7.60 -16.60 18.99
N ARG A 474 8.23 -17.64 18.41
CA ARG A 474 9.33 -18.38 19.06
C ARG A 474 10.51 -17.49 19.40
N GLU A 475 10.96 -16.68 18.46
CA GLU A 475 12.12 -15.79 18.65
C GLU A 475 11.84 -14.66 19.64
N LEU A 476 10.63 -14.10 19.62
CA LEU A 476 10.18 -13.11 20.60
C LEU A 476 10.16 -13.72 22.01
N ALA A 477 9.57 -14.91 22.15
CA ALA A 477 9.52 -15.64 23.41
C ALA A 477 10.92 -15.96 23.95
N ARG A 478 11.80 -16.45 23.06
CA ARG A 478 13.21 -16.75 23.38
C ARG A 478 13.93 -15.51 23.86
N TYR A 479 13.87 -14.43 23.09
CA TYR A 479 14.56 -13.18 23.42
C TYR A 479 14.10 -12.62 24.78
N LEU A 480 12.78 -12.56 25.03
CA LEU A 480 12.24 -12.01 26.27
C LEU A 480 12.46 -12.92 27.49
N THR A 481 12.63 -14.24 27.28
CA THR A 481 12.95 -15.19 28.37
C THR A 481 14.42 -15.16 28.74
N GLU A 482 15.31 -15.10 27.74
CA GLU A 482 16.77 -15.12 27.93
C GLU A 482 17.31 -13.77 28.42
N ASN A 483 16.67 -12.66 28.04
CA ASN A 483 17.15 -11.32 28.36
C ASN A 483 16.32 -10.67 29.48
N LYS A 484 16.94 -10.52 30.66
CA LYS A 484 16.34 -9.79 31.78
C LYS A 484 16.14 -8.32 31.42
N ALA A 485 15.08 -7.70 31.95
CA ALA A 485 14.67 -6.33 31.63
C ALA A 485 15.79 -5.28 31.73
N ALA A 486 16.60 -5.34 32.80
CA ALA A 486 17.69 -4.38 33.03
C ALA A 486 18.77 -4.39 31.93
N GLY A 487 19.00 -5.54 31.27
CA GLY A 487 19.95 -5.67 30.16
C GLY A 487 19.29 -5.45 28.79
N ALA A 488 18.04 -5.88 28.62
CA ALA A 488 17.33 -5.81 27.35
C ALA A 488 16.91 -4.39 26.96
N ILE A 489 16.41 -3.60 27.92
CA ILE A 489 15.85 -2.26 27.66
C ILE A 489 16.87 -1.33 26.97
N PRO A 490 18.10 -1.14 27.50
CA PRO A 490 19.06 -0.24 26.86
C PRO A 490 19.45 -0.69 25.45
N GLN A 491 19.56 -2.00 25.21
CA GLN A 491 19.92 -2.56 23.90
C GLN A 491 18.82 -2.30 22.86
N ILE A 492 17.56 -2.61 23.20
CA ILE A 492 16.42 -2.35 22.31
C ILE A 492 16.28 -0.85 22.05
N LEU A 493 16.35 -0.02 23.10
CA LEU A 493 16.23 1.44 22.96
C LEU A 493 17.33 2.03 22.10
N ASN A 494 18.57 1.58 22.25
CA ASN A 494 19.68 2.10 21.45
C ASN A 494 19.47 1.78 19.97
N ARG A 495 19.16 0.51 19.63
CA ARG A 495 18.86 0.12 18.25
C ARG A 495 17.68 0.92 17.69
N PHE A 496 16.58 0.97 18.44
CA PHE A 496 15.36 1.65 18.05
C PHE A 496 15.58 3.15 17.84
N ALA A 497 16.27 3.83 18.76
CA ALA A 497 16.59 5.24 18.66
C ALA A 497 17.53 5.55 17.50
N VAL A 498 18.59 4.76 17.29
CA VAL A 498 19.49 4.92 16.14
C VAL A 498 18.70 4.83 14.85
N ALA A 499 17.96 3.74 14.65
CA ALA A 499 17.19 3.52 13.43
C ALA A 499 16.18 4.65 13.15
N ARG A 500 15.48 5.15 14.18
CA ARG A 500 14.48 6.22 14.00
C ARG A 500 15.12 7.59 13.80
N LEU A 501 16.12 7.96 14.58
CA LEU A 501 16.78 9.26 14.44
C LEU A 501 17.53 9.35 13.12
N ASP A 502 18.17 8.28 12.65
CA ASP A 502 18.84 8.24 11.34
C ASP A 502 17.83 8.38 10.20
N MET A 503 16.66 7.75 10.31
CA MET A 503 15.58 7.92 9.34
C MET A 503 15.09 9.37 9.29
N LEU A 504 14.88 10.01 10.44
CA LEU A 504 14.43 11.41 10.52
C LEU A 504 15.45 12.39 9.96
N ASP A 505 16.72 12.25 10.37
CA ASP A 505 17.81 13.11 9.90
C ASP A 505 18.02 12.92 8.38
N GLY A 506 17.97 11.67 7.91
CA GLY A 506 18.03 11.35 6.48
C GLY A 506 16.85 11.95 5.70
N ALA A 507 15.63 11.83 6.21
CA ALA A 507 14.44 12.42 5.59
C ALA A 507 14.56 13.96 5.50
N GLU A 508 15.08 14.62 6.53
CA GLU A 508 15.37 16.05 6.54
C GLU A 508 16.40 16.46 5.49
N GLN A 509 17.54 15.77 5.42
CA GLN A 509 18.57 16.05 4.42
C GLN A 509 18.07 15.85 3.00
N ARG A 510 17.36 14.74 2.75
CA ARG A 510 16.78 14.44 1.44
C ARG A 510 15.71 15.46 1.05
N ARG A 511 14.90 15.90 2.01
CA ARG A 511 13.90 16.94 1.80
C ARG A 511 14.53 18.28 1.49
N ALA A 512 15.63 18.66 2.15
CA ALA A 512 16.38 19.87 1.81
C ALA A 512 16.86 19.83 0.35
N LYS A 513 17.54 18.75 -0.06
CA LYS A 513 17.97 18.53 -1.45
C LYS A 513 16.80 18.55 -2.44
N TYR A 514 15.69 17.90 -2.10
CA TYR A 514 14.48 17.91 -2.94
C TYR A 514 13.89 19.31 -3.10
N LEU A 515 13.96 20.17 -2.09
CA LEU A 515 13.41 21.53 -2.15
C LEU A 515 14.27 22.49 -2.99
N GLU A 516 15.56 22.21 -3.18
CA GLU A 516 16.46 22.97 -4.06
C GLU A 516 16.08 22.81 -5.53
N ASN A 517 15.84 21.58 -5.99
CA ASN A 517 15.43 21.29 -7.36
C ASN A 517 14.35 20.19 -7.41
N PRO A 518 13.11 20.51 -7.02
CA PRO A 518 12.04 19.53 -6.95
C PRO A 518 11.60 19.14 -8.37
N PRO A 519 11.52 17.82 -8.69
CA PRO A 519 11.07 17.35 -9.99
C PRO A 519 9.73 17.96 -10.37
N GLN A 520 9.54 18.29 -11.65
CA GLN A 520 8.22 18.63 -12.15
C GLN A 520 7.32 17.40 -11.99
N GLN A 521 6.34 17.48 -11.07
CA GLN A 521 5.42 16.37 -10.88
C GLN A 521 4.66 16.14 -12.18
N SER A 522 4.75 14.90 -12.67
CA SER A 522 4.35 14.42 -14.00
C SER A 522 2.84 14.47 -14.29
N ALA A 523 2.07 15.24 -13.52
CA ALA A 523 0.64 15.44 -13.71
C ALA A 523 0.32 16.45 -14.82
N ALA A 524 1.33 17.13 -15.37
CA ALA A 524 1.14 18.01 -16.51
C ALA A 524 0.72 17.18 -17.73
N THR A 525 -0.34 17.64 -18.40
CA THR A 525 -0.66 17.17 -19.76
C THR A 525 0.56 17.42 -20.64
N LEU A 526 1.10 16.36 -21.25
CA LEU A 526 2.17 16.48 -22.22
C LEU A 526 1.62 17.04 -23.53
N LYS A 527 2.40 17.92 -24.14
CA LYS A 527 2.25 18.32 -25.55
C LYS A 527 3.49 17.80 -26.28
N ALA A 528 3.27 16.86 -27.20
CA ALA A 528 4.33 16.21 -27.97
C ALA A 528 4.24 16.68 -29.43
N PRO A 529 4.90 17.79 -29.80
CA PRO A 529 4.74 18.42 -31.10
C PRO A 529 5.14 17.52 -32.27
N SER A 530 6.05 16.56 -32.07
CA SER A 530 6.43 15.59 -33.08
C SER A 530 5.25 14.75 -33.60
N TRP A 531 4.31 14.39 -32.73
CA TRP A 531 3.10 13.65 -33.13
C TRP A 531 2.15 14.52 -33.96
N LEU A 532 1.92 15.76 -33.53
CA LEU A 532 1.13 16.74 -34.28
C LEU A 532 1.72 16.99 -35.67
N ILE A 533 3.03 17.20 -35.75
CA ILE A 533 3.74 17.42 -37.03
C ILE A 533 3.61 16.19 -37.93
N GLY A 534 3.82 14.99 -37.38
CA GLY A 534 3.66 13.73 -38.12
C GLY A 534 2.26 13.56 -38.71
N GLU A 535 1.22 13.82 -37.91
CA GLU A 535 -0.18 13.74 -38.36
C GLU A 535 -0.49 14.77 -39.45
N LEU A 536 -0.03 16.01 -39.29
CA LEU A 536 -0.20 17.05 -40.32
C LEU A 536 0.51 16.67 -41.62
N LEU A 537 1.71 16.08 -41.56
CA LEU A 537 2.42 15.60 -42.74
C LEU A 537 1.67 14.46 -43.45
N VAL A 538 1.10 13.52 -42.70
CA VAL A 538 0.27 12.44 -43.28
C VAL A 538 -0.96 13.00 -43.96
N LEU A 539 -1.65 13.97 -43.35
CA LEU A 539 -2.80 14.64 -43.96
C LEU A 539 -2.42 15.42 -45.22
N LEU A 540 -1.28 16.10 -45.22
CA LEU A 540 -0.75 16.80 -46.39
C LEU A 540 -0.40 15.82 -47.53
N LEU A 541 0.22 14.68 -47.22
CA LEU A 541 0.52 13.63 -48.18
C LEU A 541 -0.76 13.02 -48.76
N LEU A 542 -1.77 12.74 -47.94
CA LEU A 542 -3.07 12.25 -48.40
C LEU A 542 -3.76 13.27 -49.32
N ALA A 543 -3.76 14.55 -48.94
CA ALA A 543 -4.30 15.63 -49.77
C ALA A 543 -3.55 15.75 -51.11
N ALA A 544 -2.22 15.60 -51.10
CA ALA A 544 -1.40 15.60 -52.30
C ALA A 544 -1.71 14.39 -53.21
N VAL A 545 -1.87 13.19 -52.65
CA VAL A 545 -2.25 11.98 -53.39
C VAL A 545 -3.65 12.11 -53.99
N ILE A 546 -4.62 12.61 -53.22
CA ILE A 546 -5.99 12.87 -53.71
C ILE A 546 -5.97 13.93 -54.82
N GLY A 547 -5.23 15.02 -54.63
CA GLY A 547 -5.05 16.08 -55.61
C GLY A 547 -4.40 15.56 -56.90
N TRP A 548 -3.36 14.74 -56.79
CA TRP A 548 -2.70 14.10 -57.93
C TRP A 548 -3.65 13.15 -58.66
N ARG A 549 -4.41 12.30 -57.94
CA ARG A 549 -5.42 11.42 -58.54
C ARG A 549 -6.51 12.21 -59.26
N ARG A 550 -7.00 13.32 -58.68
CA ARG A 550 -8.00 14.20 -59.31
C ARG A 550 -7.44 14.86 -60.58
N ARG A 551 -6.22 15.40 -60.54
CA ARG A 551 -5.55 15.97 -61.72
C ARG A 551 -5.33 14.93 -62.82
N ARG A 552 -4.91 13.72 -62.46
CA ARG A 552 -4.74 12.61 -63.40
C ARG A 552 -6.07 12.17 -64.03
N ALA A 553 -7.14 12.08 -63.24
CA ALA A 553 -8.48 11.77 -63.74
C ALA A 553 -8.99 12.86 -64.70
N GLN A 554 -8.81 14.14 -64.35
CA GLN A 554 -9.16 15.27 -65.22
C GLN A 554 -8.38 15.23 -66.53
N ALA A 555 -7.07 14.98 -66.49
CA ALA A 555 -6.22 14.88 -67.67
C ALA A 555 -6.61 13.71 -68.60
N LEU A 556 -7.16 12.61 -68.05
CA LEU A 556 -7.67 11.48 -68.82
C LEU A 556 -9.05 11.77 -69.45
N THR A 557 -9.86 12.65 -68.86
CA THR A 557 -11.16 13.07 -69.42
C THR A 557 -11.07 14.26 -70.38
N SER A 558 -9.93 14.95 -70.42
CA SER A 558 -9.68 16.12 -71.27
C SER A 558 -8.70 15.85 -72.41
N ALA A 559 -8.29 14.59 -72.62
CA ALA A 559 -7.55 14.17 -73.80
C ALA A 559 -8.56 14.00 -74.97
N PRO A 560 -8.38 14.71 -76.10
CA PRO A 560 -9.31 14.68 -77.24
C PRO A 560 -9.37 13.32 -77.93
#